data_AF-A0A428VXI8-F1
#
_entry.id   AF-A0A428VXI8-F1
#
_cell.length_a   1.000
_cell.length_b   1.000
_cell.length_c   1.000
_cell.angle_alpha   90.00
_cell.angle_beta   90.00
_cell.angle_gamma   90.00
#
_symmetry.space_group_name_H-M   'P 1'
#
loop_
_entity.id
_entity.type
_entity.pdbx_description
1 polymer ?
#
loop_
_entity_poly.entity_id
_entity_poly.type
_entity_poly.pdbx_seq_one_letter_code
_entity_poly.pdbx_strand_id
1 'polypeptide(L)'
;VGKTAIVEGLAQRIVAGDVPETLRDKKLVSLDLGAMVAGAQYRGQFEERLKSVLEEIRNSNGQVVTFLDELHTVVGAGKGEGSMDAGNMLKPMLARGELRMVGATTLDEYREHIEKDPALERRFQPVVVGEPTVEDTIGILRGLKGRYEAHHRVQITDGALVAAAALSDRYISDRFLPDKAIDLIDEAASRLRMEIDSRPVELDQLQRQVDRMRVEKLALAKETD
;
A
#
# COMPACT_ATOMS: atom_id res chain seq x y z
N VAL A 1 9.39 0.48 -0.50
CA VAL A 1 9.81 1.46 -1.53
C VAL A 1 8.70 2.35 -2.12
N GLY A 2 7.40 2.12 -1.86
CA GLY A 2 6.36 3.13 -2.15
C GLY A 2 6.07 3.41 -3.63
N LYS A 3 6.08 2.39 -4.50
CA LYS A 3 5.81 2.58 -5.95
C LYS A 3 4.42 3.18 -6.21
N THR A 4 3.41 2.67 -5.51
CA THR A 4 2.04 3.18 -5.57
C THR A 4 1.96 4.64 -5.09
N ALA A 5 2.72 5.00 -4.05
CA ALA A 5 2.78 6.38 -3.54
C ALA A 5 3.37 7.37 -4.56
N ILE A 6 4.30 6.94 -5.43
CA ILE A 6 4.81 7.78 -6.53
C ILE A 6 3.68 8.09 -7.53
N VAL A 7 2.85 7.10 -7.83
CA VAL A 7 1.73 7.25 -8.77
C VAL A 7 0.63 8.12 -8.16
N GLU A 8 0.34 7.96 -6.88
CA GLU A 8 -0.55 8.87 -6.14
C GLU A 8 -0.02 10.31 -6.15
N GLY A 9 1.29 10.49 -5.92
CA GLY A 9 1.95 11.79 -6.01
C GLY A 9 1.85 12.39 -7.41
N LEU A 10 2.00 11.58 -8.46
CA LEU A 10 1.77 12.02 -9.83
C LEU A 10 0.33 12.48 -10.04
N ALA A 11 -0.67 11.73 -9.54
CA ALA A 11 -2.07 12.13 -9.64
C ALA A 11 -2.33 13.46 -8.92
N GLN A 12 -1.77 13.66 -7.72
CA GLN A 12 -1.86 14.92 -6.99
C GLN A 12 -1.24 16.09 -7.78
N ARG A 13 -0.07 15.88 -8.41
CA ARG A 13 0.58 16.91 -9.23
C ARG A 13 -0.22 17.25 -10.49
N ILE A 14 -0.86 16.25 -11.13
CA ILE A 14 -1.76 16.49 -12.26
C ILE A 14 -2.93 17.39 -11.82
N VAL A 15 -3.55 17.09 -10.67
CA VAL A 15 -4.65 17.91 -10.11
C VAL A 15 -4.19 19.32 -9.75
N ALA A 16 -2.99 19.45 -9.20
CA ALA A 16 -2.40 20.75 -8.86
C ALA A 16 -1.95 21.57 -10.08
N GLY A 17 -1.92 20.97 -11.27
CA GLY A 17 -1.38 21.60 -12.49
C GLY A 17 0.15 21.70 -12.50
N ASP A 18 0.84 21.07 -11.54
CA ASP A 18 2.31 21.01 -11.45
C ASP A 18 2.87 19.85 -12.30
N VAL A 19 2.52 19.87 -13.58
CA VAL A 19 2.93 18.88 -14.58
C VAL A 19 3.15 19.55 -15.93
N PRO A 20 3.95 18.96 -16.84
CA PRO A 20 4.06 19.44 -18.21
C PRO A 20 2.70 19.47 -18.92
N GLU A 21 2.56 20.35 -19.93
CA GLU A 21 1.34 20.47 -20.75
C GLU A 21 0.85 19.12 -21.31
N THR A 22 1.78 18.21 -21.60
CA THR A 22 1.46 16.88 -22.14
C THR A 22 0.75 15.96 -21.15
N LEU A 23 0.72 16.30 -19.86
CA LEU A 23 0.03 15.57 -18.78
C LEU A 23 -1.08 16.39 -18.11
N ARG A 24 -1.24 17.66 -18.48
CA ARG A 24 -2.29 18.52 -17.96
C ARG A 24 -3.68 17.96 -18.30
N ASP A 25 -4.61 18.06 -17.34
CA ASP A 25 -6.00 17.60 -17.42
C ASP A 25 -6.19 16.10 -17.71
N LYS A 26 -5.13 15.30 -17.65
CA LYS A 26 -5.24 13.85 -17.79
C LYS A 26 -5.84 13.21 -16.55
N LYS A 27 -6.54 12.10 -16.76
CA LYS A 27 -7.05 11.27 -15.68
C LYS A 27 -6.11 10.11 -15.45
N LEU A 28 -5.66 9.95 -14.20
CA LEU A 28 -4.93 8.75 -13.78
C LEU A 28 -5.94 7.76 -13.19
N VAL A 29 -6.02 6.56 -13.76
CA VAL A 29 -6.98 5.53 -13.34
C VAL A 29 -6.23 4.25 -12.96
N SER A 30 -6.40 3.79 -11.73
CA SER A 30 -5.90 2.48 -11.30
C SER A 30 -6.81 1.37 -11.79
N LEU A 31 -6.25 0.32 -12.39
CA LEU A 31 -6.95 -0.91 -12.73
C LEU A 31 -6.76 -1.95 -11.62
N ASP A 32 -7.83 -2.23 -10.90
CA ASP A 32 -7.88 -3.34 -9.96
C ASP A 32 -8.40 -4.59 -10.66
N LEU A 33 -7.47 -5.46 -11.07
CA LEU A 33 -7.83 -6.72 -11.70
C LEU A 33 -8.41 -7.73 -10.71
N GLY A 34 -8.04 -7.65 -9.43
CA GLY A 34 -8.61 -8.48 -8.38
C GLY A 34 -10.11 -8.23 -8.23
N ALA A 35 -10.51 -6.96 -8.24
CA ALA A 35 -11.92 -6.56 -8.24
C ALA A 35 -12.68 -7.00 -9.49
N MET A 36 -12.02 -7.05 -10.65
CA MET A 36 -12.65 -7.52 -11.91
C MET A 36 -12.90 -9.03 -11.91
N VAL A 37 -11.99 -9.80 -11.29
CA VAL A 37 -12.14 -11.25 -11.08
C VAL A 37 -13.18 -11.53 -10.00
N ALA A 38 -13.24 -10.70 -8.95
CA ALA A 38 -14.25 -10.81 -7.91
C ALA A 38 -15.66 -10.67 -8.50
N GLY A 39 -16.48 -11.69 -8.30
CA GLY A 39 -17.85 -11.74 -8.83
C GLY A 39 -17.95 -12.04 -10.33
N ALA A 40 -16.88 -12.53 -10.97
CA ALA A 40 -16.98 -13.23 -12.25
C ALA A 40 -17.33 -14.71 -11.98
N GLN A 41 -18.46 -15.19 -12.51
CA GLN A 41 -18.86 -16.60 -12.32
C GLN A 41 -18.08 -17.56 -13.23
N TYR A 42 -17.61 -17.06 -14.38
CA TYR A 42 -16.86 -17.82 -15.37
C TYR A 42 -15.83 -16.90 -16.07
N ARG A 43 -14.76 -17.48 -16.61
CA ARG A 43 -13.60 -16.76 -17.20
C ARG A 43 -13.98 -15.70 -18.24
N GLY A 44 -14.91 -16.01 -19.14
CA GLY A 44 -15.33 -15.08 -20.21
C GLY A 44 -15.91 -13.76 -19.70
N GLN A 45 -16.49 -13.75 -18.49
CA GLN A 45 -17.04 -12.52 -17.90
C GLN A 45 -15.94 -11.54 -17.47
N PHE A 46 -14.80 -12.04 -17.01
CA PHE A 46 -13.64 -11.20 -16.71
C PHE A 46 -13.07 -10.57 -17.98
N GLU A 47 -12.89 -11.37 -19.04
CA GLU A 47 -12.39 -10.89 -20.33
C GLU A 47 -13.30 -9.83 -20.93
N GLU A 48 -14.62 -10.02 -20.87
CA GLU A 48 -15.59 -9.04 -21.36
C GLU A 48 -15.52 -7.72 -20.57
N ARG A 49 -15.39 -7.78 -19.24
CA ARG A 49 -15.20 -6.60 -18.39
C ARG A 49 -13.90 -5.87 -18.73
N LEU A 50 -12.79 -6.60 -18.82
CA LEU A 50 -11.49 -6.02 -19.17
C LEU A 50 -11.54 -5.39 -20.58
N LYS A 51 -12.16 -6.06 -21.53
CA LYS A 51 -12.35 -5.55 -22.90
C LYS A 51 -13.13 -4.25 -22.90
N SER A 52 -14.24 -4.19 -22.16
CA SER A 52 -15.05 -2.98 -22.03
C SER A 52 -14.24 -1.80 -21.47
N VAL A 53 -13.44 -2.04 -20.42
CA VAL A 53 -12.59 -1.01 -19.82
C VAL A 53 -11.50 -0.55 -20.78
N LEU A 54 -10.85 -1.47 -21.50
CA LEU A 54 -9.84 -1.14 -22.50
C LEU A 54 -10.42 -0.34 -23.68
N GLU A 55 -11.63 -0.68 -24.12
CA GLU A 55 -12.36 0.06 -25.14
C GLU A 55 -12.69 1.49 -24.68
N GLU A 56 -13.13 1.67 -23.43
CA GLU A 56 -13.36 2.99 -22.85
C GLU A 56 -12.07 3.83 -22.80
N ILE A 57 -10.95 3.22 -22.37
CA ILE A 57 -9.63 3.87 -22.37
C ILE A 57 -9.23 4.26 -23.79
N ARG A 58 -9.42 3.39 -24.79
CA ARG A 58 -9.12 3.70 -26.19
C ARG A 58 -9.95 4.88 -26.69
N ASN A 59 -11.24 4.88 -26.39
CA ASN A 59 -12.18 5.93 -26.78
C ASN A 59 -11.91 7.27 -26.07
N SER A 60 -11.13 7.26 -24.98
CA SER A 60 -10.68 8.47 -24.30
C SER A 60 -9.63 9.29 -25.08
N ASN A 61 -9.15 8.81 -26.23
CA ASN A 61 -8.18 9.49 -27.09
C ASN A 61 -6.92 9.97 -26.33
N GLY A 62 -6.42 9.11 -25.43
CA GLY A 62 -5.20 9.37 -24.66
C GLY A 62 -5.35 10.36 -23.50
N GLN A 63 -6.58 10.68 -23.10
CA GLN A 63 -6.86 11.47 -21.89
C GLN A 63 -6.67 10.65 -20.59
N VAL A 64 -6.75 9.33 -20.67
CA VAL A 64 -6.53 8.43 -19.55
C VAL A 64 -5.09 7.91 -19.54
N VAL A 65 -4.46 7.96 -18.36
CA VAL A 65 -3.23 7.25 -18.02
C VAL A 65 -3.62 6.16 -17.03
N THR A 66 -3.30 4.92 -17.37
CA THR A 66 -3.68 3.76 -16.60
C THR A 66 -2.56 3.38 -15.64
N PHE A 67 -2.88 3.06 -14.39
CA PHE A 67 -1.96 2.45 -13.44
C PHE A 67 -2.34 1.01 -13.19
N LEU A 68 -1.36 0.12 -13.13
CA LEU A 68 -1.55 -1.26 -12.79
C LEU A 68 -0.46 -1.69 -11.80
N ASP A 69 -0.88 -1.99 -10.57
CA ASP A 69 0.00 -2.60 -9.58
C ASP A 69 0.19 -4.08 -9.90
N GLU A 70 1.35 -4.62 -9.55
CA GLU A 70 1.74 -6.00 -9.86
C GLU A 70 1.60 -6.35 -11.36
N LEU A 71 2.13 -5.50 -12.25
CA LEU A 71 2.01 -5.63 -13.71
C LEU A 71 2.31 -7.04 -14.25
N HIS A 72 3.31 -7.70 -13.66
CA HIS A 72 3.72 -9.05 -14.02
C HIS A 72 2.59 -10.09 -13.94
N THR A 73 1.58 -9.91 -13.07
CA THR A 73 0.44 -10.83 -12.94
C THR A 73 -0.41 -10.92 -14.22
N VAL A 74 -0.39 -9.85 -15.02
CA VAL A 74 -1.23 -9.67 -16.21
C VAL A 74 -0.51 -10.07 -17.48
N VAL A 75 0.81 -9.86 -17.49
CA VAL A 75 1.67 -10.07 -18.65
C VAL A 75 2.50 -11.34 -18.56
N GLY A 76 2.64 -11.91 -17.37
CA GLY A 76 3.38 -13.14 -17.09
C GLY A 76 2.75 -14.36 -17.75
N ALA A 77 3.55 -15.05 -18.56
CA ALA A 77 3.13 -16.20 -19.36
C ALA A 77 2.66 -17.39 -18.50
N GLY A 78 1.34 -17.52 -18.33
CA GLY A 78 0.63 -18.81 -18.40
C GLY A 78 0.95 -19.88 -17.34
N LYS A 79 1.30 -19.53 -16.10
CA LYS A 79 1.59 -20.54 -15.05
C LYS A 79 0.68 -20.48 -13.81
N GLY A 80 -0.27 -19.55 -13.72
CA GLY A 80 -1.27 -19.52 -12.65
C GLY A 80 -2.69 -19.61 -13.19
N GLU A 81 -3.62 -20.22 -12.43
CA GLU A 81 -5.03 -20.35 -12.81
C GLU A 81 -5.76 -19.00 -13.07
N GLY A 82 -5.12 -17.86 -12.77
CA GLY A 82 -5.61 -16.49 -13.03
C GLY A 82 -4.86 -15.71 -14.13
N SER A 83 -3.77 -16.23 -14.70
CA SER A 83 -2.97 -15.54 -15.74
C SER A 83 -3.51 -15.78 -17.17
N MET A 84 -4.83 -15.67 -17.36
CA MET A 84 -5.45 -15.92 -18.67
C MET A 84 -5.79 -14.62 -19.41
N ASP A 85 -5.21 -14.52 -20.61
CA ASP A 85 -5.51 -13.65 -21.77
C ASP A 85 -5.42 -12.12 -21.65
N ALA A 86 -5.35 -11.54 -20.46
CA ALA A 86 -5.22 -10.08 -20.32
C ALA A 86 -3.98 -9.52 -21.05
N GLY A 87 -2.83 -10.19 -20.96
CA GLY A 87 -1.62 -9.80 -21.69
C GLY A 87 -1.79 -9.77 -23.22
N ASN A 88 -2.59 -10.67 -23.80
CA ASN A 88 -2.87 -10.68 -25.24
C ASN A 88 -3.79 -9.52 -25.66
N MET A 89 -4.63 -9.04 -24.76
CA MET A 89 -5.47 -7.86 -24.98
C MET A 89 -4.68 -6.56 -24.87
N LEU A 90 -3.73 -6.49 -23.92
CA LEU A 90 -2.91 -5.29 -23.68
C LEU A 90 -1.84 -5.06 -24.76
N LYS A 91 -1.14 -6.12 -25.19
CA LYS A 91 0.01 -6.04 -26.12
C LYS A 91 -0.30 -5.24 -27.41
N PRO A 92 -1.42 -5.48 -28.13
CA PRO A 92 -1.72 -4.73 -29.35
C PRO A 92 -1.93 -3.24 -29.09
N MET A 93 -2.59 -2.86 -28.00
CA MET A 93 -2.85 -1.46 -27.66
C MET A 93 -1.58 -0.73 -27.24
N LEU A 94 -0.71 -1.39 -26.47
CA LEU A 94 0.62 -0.88 -26.11
C LEU A 94 1.50 -0.71 -27.36
N ALA A 95 1.44 -1.65 -28.30
CA ALA A 95 2.20 -1.57 -29.54
C ALA A 95 1.77 -0.41 -30.46
N ARG A 96 0.47 -0.07 -30.46
CA ARG A 96 -0.09 1.05 -31.22
C ARG A 96 -0.01 2.40 -30.48
N GLY A 97 0.36 2.42 -29.21
CA GLY A 97 0.38 3.63 -28.39
C GLY A 97 -1.00 4.14 -27.99
N GLU A 98 -2.03 3.30 -28.11
CA GLU A 98 -3.42 3.61 -27.73
C GLU A 98 -3.61 3.57 -26.20
N LEU A 99 -2.75 2.83 -25.50
CA LEU A 99 -2.78 2.66 -24.06
C LEU A 99 -1.55 3.31 -23.42
N ARG A 100 -1.77 4.33 -22.59
CA ARG A 100 -0.73 4.92 -21.74
C ARG A 100 -0.80 4.27 -20.37
N MET A 101 0.28 3.62 -19.95
CA MET A 101 0.27 2.82 -18.72
C MET A 101 1.51 3.09 -17.87
N VAL A 102 1.31 3.11 -16.57
CA VAL A 102 2.34 2.97 -15.53
C VAL A 102 2.13 1.62 -14.88
N GLY A 103 3.13 0.74 -14.94
CA GLY A 103 3.11 -0.54 -14.26
C GLY A 103 4.07 -0.55 -13.08
N ALA A 104 3.64 -1.11 -11.94
CA ALA A 104 4.52 -1.40 -10.82
C ALA A 104 4.75 -2.91 -10.70
N THR A 105 6.00 -3.33 -10.49
CA THR A 105 6.39 -4.74 -10.30
C THR A 105 7.75 -4.80 -9.63
N THR A 106 8.11 -5.90 -8.98
CA THR A 106 9.46 -6.11 -8.45
C THR A 106 10.49 -6.27 -9.57
N LEU A 107 11.77 -6.06 -9.25
CA LEU A 107 12.83 -6.18 -10.24
C LEU A 107 12.94 -7.62 -10.78
N ASP A 108 12.72 -8.60 -9.91
CA ASP A 108 12.81 -10.02 -10.27
C ASP A 108 11.65 -10.44 -11.18
N GLU A 109 10.43 -10.00 -10.87
CA GLU A 109 9.27 -10.21 -11.74
C GLU A 109 9.42 -9.52 -13.11
N TYR A 110 9.98 -8.30 -13.13
CA TYR A 110 10.29 -7.61 -14.39
C TYR A 110 11.23 -8.45 -15.25
N ARG A 111 12.33 -8.93 -14.67
CA ARG A 111 13.31 -9.79 -15.36
C ARG A 111 12.72 -11.11 -15.81
N GLU A 112 11.83 -11.71 -15.02
CA GLU A 112 11.26 -13.01 -15.33
C GLU A 112 10.16 -12.93 -16.40
N HIS A 113 9.31 -11.91 -16.35
CA HIS A 113 8.05 -11.88 -17.10
C HIS A 113 7.98 -10.80 -18.19
N ILE A 114 8.67 -9.66 -18.02
CA ILE A 114 8.56 -8.51 -18.94
C ILE A 114 9.78 -8.42 -19.85
N GLU A 115 10.99 -8.49 -19.28
CA GLU A 115 12.25 -8.38 -20.03
C GLU A 115 12.45 -9.53 -21.02
N LYS A 116 11.93 -10.71 -20.72
CA LYS A 116 11.98 -11.87 -21.62
C LYS A 116 11.00 -11.80 -22.79
N ASP A 117 10.03 -10.88 -22.78
CA ASP A 117 9.06 -10.70 -23.86
C ASP A 117 9.44 -9.49 -24.74
N PRO A 118 9.94 -9.71 -25.97
CA PRO A 118 10.39 -8.63 -26.85
C PRO A 118 9.31 -7.62 -27.23
N ALA A 119 8.02 -8.00 -27.15
CA ALA A 119 6.92 -7.09 -27.46
C ALA A 119 6.67 -6.10 -26.32
N LEU A 120 6.91 -6.51 -25.07
CA LEU A 120 6.72 -5.69 -23.88
C LEU A 120 7.98 -4.90 -23.53
N GLU A 121 9.16 -5.53 -23.60
CA GLU A 121 10.46 -4.90 -23.33
C GLU A 121 10.64 -3.60 -24.12
N ARG A 122 10.25 -3.58 -25.40
CA ARG A 122 10.37 -2.41 -26.27
C ARG A 122 9.32 -1.32 -26.02
N ARG A 123 8.33 -1.56 -25.15
CA ARG A 123 7.21 -0.65 -24.87
C ARG A 123 7.23 -0.10 -23.45
N PHE A 124 7.88 -0.79 -22.52
CA PHE A 124 8.10 -0.31 -21.18
C PHE A 124 9.49 0.30 -21.02
N GLN A 125 9.55 1.50 -20.44
CA GLN A 125 10.79 2.09 -19.97
C GLN A 125 10.95 1.74 -18.48
N PRO A 126 11.99 1.00 -18.07
CA PRO A 126 12.21 0.72 -16.66
C PRO A 126 12.58 2.00 -15.91
N VAL A 127 11.89 2.23 -14.79
CA VAL A 127 12.19 3.28 -13.80
C VAL A 127 12.46 2.58 -12.48
N VAL A 128 13.73 2.54 -12.07
CA VAL A 128 14.13 1.86 -10.84
C VAL A 128 13.85 2.77 -9.65
N VAL A 129 13.03 2.29 -8.73
CA VAL A 129 12.72 2.97 -7.46
C VAL A 129 13.45 2.25 -6.35
N GLY A 130 14.48 2.89 -5.82
CA GLY A 130 15.25 2.39 -4.68
C GLY A 130 14.52 2.57 -3.35
N GLU A 131 15.04 1.90 -2.32
CA GLU A 131 14.68 2.17 -0.94
C GLU A 131 15.17 3.57 -0.54
N PRO A 132 14.33 4.38 0.15
CA PRO A 132 14.76 5.67 0.67
C PRO A 132 15.80 5.49 1.78
N THR A 133 16.66 6.51 1.97
CA THR A 133 17.57 6.50 3.10
C THR A 133 16.82 6.67 4.43
N VAL A 134 17.51 6.46 5.56
CA VAL A 134 16.96 6.77 6.88
C VAL A 134 16.55 8.25 6.99
N GLU A 135 17.37 9.16 6.44
CA GLU A 135 17.08 10.60 6.44
C GLU A 135 15.84 10.93 5.60
N ASP A 136 15.73 10.37 4.40
CA ASP A 136 14.54 10.52 3.56
C ASP A 136 13.30 9.96 4.24
N THR A 137 13.43 8.81 4.93
CA THR A 137 12.34 8.18 5.67
C THR A 137 11.85 9.07 6.81
N ILE A 138 12.75 9.73 7.54
CA ILE A 138 12.36 10.71 8.56
C ILE A 138 11.55 11.84 7.93
N GLY A 139 11.97 12.34 6.76
CA GLY A 139 11.22 13.34 5.99
C GLY A 139 9.81 12.87 5.61
N ILE A 140 9.69 11.64 5.11
CA ILE A 140 8.41 11.00 4.76
C ILE A 140 7.52 10.89 6.01
N LEU A 141 8.06 10.38 7.12
CA LEU A 141 7.34 10.22 8.39
C LEU A 141 6.84 11.56 8.94
N ARG A 142 7.64 12.63 8.83
CA ARG A 142 7.21 13.99 9.21
C ARG A 142 6.04 14.48 8.38
N GLY A 143 6.04 14.21 7.07
CA GLY A 143 4.91 14.52 6.20
C GLY A 143 3.65 13.74 6.54
N LEU A 144 3.79 12.49 6.99
CA LEU A 144 2.67 11.63 7.40
C LEU A 144 2.18 11.88 8.83
N LYS A 145 3.01 12.49 9.68
CA LYS A 145 2.77 12.69 11.12
C LYS A 145 1.34 13.17 11.42
N GLY A 146 0.91 14.27 10.80
CA GLY A 146 -0.40 14.86 11.10
C GLY A 146 -1.58 13.93 10.79
N ARG A 147 -1.45 13.07 9.77
CA ARG A 147 -2.47 12.07 9.42
C ARG A 147 -2.58 10.99 10.50
N TYR A 148 -1.45 10.48 10.99
CA TYR A 148 -1.43 9.46 12.03
C TYR A 148 -1.85 9.99 13.40
N GLU A 149 -1.44 11.22 13.76
CA GLU A 149 -1.90 11.89 14.98
C GLU A 149 -3.42 12.06 15.00
N ALA A 150 -4.00 12.49 13.88
CA ALA A 150 -5.45 12.63 13.75
C ALA A 150 -6.18 11.27 13.80
N HIS A 151 -5.63 10.24 13.14
CA HIS A 151 -6.22 8.91 13.12
C HIS A 151 -6.24 8.26 14.50
N HIS A 152 -5.10 8.27 15.20
CA HIS A 152 -4.94 7.62 16.51
C HIS A 152 -5.31 8.51 17.68
N ARG A 153 -5.52 9.81 17.46
CA ARG A 153 -5.80 10.82 18.51
C ARG A 153 -4.71 10.85 19.58
N VAL A 154 -3.45 10.79 19.15
CA VAL A 154 -2.26 10.90 19.98
C VAL A 154 -1.30 11.94 19.40
N GLN A 155 -0.30 12.35 20.18
CA GLN A 155 0.77 13.22 19.71
C GLN A 155 2.04 12.40 19.48
N ILE A 156 2.69 12.59 18.33
CA ILE A 156 3.89 11.86 17.93
C ILE A 156 5.08 12.83 17.98
N THR A 157 6.07 12.53 18.81
CA THR A 157 7.27 13.37 18.94
C THR A 157 8.20 13.20 17.75
N ASP A 158 8.97 14.23 17.40
CA ASP A 158 9.96 14.12 16.31
C ASP A 158 11.02 13.05 16.62
N GLY A 159 11.41 12.94 17.90
CA GLY A 159 12.31 11.88 18.36
C GLY A 159 11.77 10.47 18.13
N ALA A 160 10.45 10.26 18.21
CA ALA A 160 9.84 8.97 17.88
C ALA A 160 9.97 8.64 16.39
N LEU A 161 9.84 9.62 15.50
CA LEU A 161 10.01 9.43 14.05
C LEU A 161 11.45 9.05 13.71
N VAL A 162 12.42 9.77 14.30
CA VAL A 162 13.85 9.48 14.14
C VAL A 162 14.18 8.08 14.65
N ALA A 163 13.67 7.72 15.84
CA ALA A 163 13.87 6.39 16.41
C ALA A 163 13.25 5.29 15.56
N ALA A 164 12.01 5.47 15.07
CA ALA A 164 11.34 4.50 14.23
C ALA A 164 12.12 4.23 12.94
N ALA A 165 12.60 5.28 12.25
CA ALA A 165 13.39 5.14 11.04
C ALA A 165 14.74 4.41 11.33
N ALA A 166 15.51 4.87 12.32
CA ALA A 166 16.82 4.31 12.61
C ALA A 166 16.77 2.88 13.18
N LEU A 167 15.81 2.57 14.05
CA LEU A 167 15.69 1.25 14.68
C LEU A 167 15.09 0.23 13.71
N SER A 168 14.08 0.61 12.91
CA SER A 168 13.55 -0.30 11.88
C SER A 168 14.60 -0.64 10.83
N ASP A 169 15.42 0.33 10.42
CA ASP A 169 16.52 0.09 9.49
C ASP A 169 17.54 -0.91 10.05
N ARG A 170 17.90 -0.75 11.32
CA ARG A 170 18.92 -1.58 11.97
C ARG A 170 18.45 -3.00 12.30
N TYR A 171 17.20 -3.18 12.71
CA TYR A 171 16.74 -4.43 13.33
C TYR A 171 15.72 -5.21 12.49
N ILE A 172 15.05 -4.59 11.52
CA ILE A 172 14.09 -5.24 10.64
C ILE A 172 14.70 -5.31 9.23
N SER A 173 15.39 -6.42 8.95
CA SER A 173 16.18 -6.60 7.72
C SER A 173 15.44 -7.25 6.55
N ASP A 174 14.29 -7.87 6.82
CA ASP A 174 13.44 -8.57 5.85
C ASP A 174 12.42 -7.65 5.17
N ARG A 175 12.38 -6.37 5.57
CA ARG A 175 11.48 -5.34 5.04
C ARG A 175 12.24 -4.08 4.67
N PHE A 176 11.63 -3.29 3.79
CA PHE A 176 12.22 -2.08 3.22
C PHE A 176 11.57 -0.82 3.79
N LEU A 177 12.36 0.23 3.95
CA LEU A 177 11.87 1.59 4.20
C LEU A 177 11.01 2.10 3.02
N PRO A 178 10.09 3.05 3.26
CA PRO A 178 9.74 3.62 4.57
C PRO A 178 8.71 2.77 5.35
N ASP A 179 8.19 1.71 4.72
CA ASP A 179 7.04 0.91 5.17
C ASP A 179 7.21 0.34 6.58
N LYS A 180 8.35 -0.32 6.86
CA LYS A 180 8.66 -0.84 8.20
C LYS A 180 8.70 0.23 9.30
N ALA A 181 9.08 1.47 8.97
CA ALA A 181 9.13 2.56 9.93
C ALA A 181 7.73 3.15 10.18
N ILE A 182 6.90 3.21 9.13
CA ILE A 182 5.49 3.62 9.21
C ILE A 182 4.73 2.66 10.13
N ASP A 183 4.91 1.35 9.96
CA ASP A 183 4.26 0.34 10.79
C ASP A 183 4.62 0.49 12.28
N LEU A 184 5.90 0.72 12.61
CA LEU A 184 6.30 0.95 14.00
C LEU A 184 5.61 2.17 14.62
N ILE A 185 5.43 3.25 13.84
CA ILE A 185 4.70 4.44 14.30
C ILE A 185 3.22 4.13 14.50
N ASP A 186 2.62 3.40 13.57
CA ASP A 186 1.20 3.02 13.62
C ASP A 186 0.89 2.12 14.83
N GLU A 187 1.72 1.10 15.06
CA GLU A 187 1.62 0.19 16.20
C GLU A 187 1.84 0.91 17.53
N ALA A 188 2.86 1.76 17.63
CA ALA A 188 3.14 2.54 18.84
C ALA A 188 2.01 3.52 19.16
N ALA A 189 1.45 4.19 18.16
CA ALA A 189 0.34 5.10 18.31
C ALA A 189 -0.95 4.37 18.73
N SER A 190 -1.24 3.22 18.12
CA SER A 190 -2.35 2.34 18.48
C SER A 190 -2.24 1.86 19.93
N ARG A 191 -1.05 1.44 20.35
CA ARG A 191 -0.78 1.00 21.72
C ARG A 191 -1.01 2.13 22.73
N LEU A 192 -0.47 3.32 22.46
CA LEU A 192 -0.67 4.47 23.33
C LEU A 192 -2.16 4.83 23.43
N ARG A 193 -2.90 4.75 22.32
CA ARG A 193 -4.35 5.01 22.31
C ARG A 193 -5.10 4.01 23.20
N MET A 194 -4.75 2.73 23.14
CA MET A 194 -5.33 1.69 24.01
C MET A 194 -5.00 1.93 25.50
N GLU A 195 -3.78 2.39 25.80
CA GLU A 195 -3.38 2.74 27.17
C GLU A 195 -4.16 3.95 27.70
N ILE A 196 -4.46 4.94 26.84
CA ILE A 196 -5.29 6.11 27.20
C ILE A 196 -6.75 5.71 27.48
N ASP A 197 -7.31 4.81 26.67
CA ASP A 197 -8.71 4.38 26.81
C ASP A 197 -8.90 3.32 27.92
N SER A 198 -7.82 2.77 28.48
CA SER A 198 -7.87 1.77 29.56
C SER A 198 -7.54 2.35 30.93
N ARG A 199 -8.01 1.68 32.00
CA ARG A 199 -7.47 1.98 33.34
C ARG A 199 -5.98 1.63 33.33
N PRO A 200 -5.11 2.51 33.87
CA PRO A 200 -3.69 2.21 33.99
C PRO A 200 -3.47 0.82 34.54
N VAL A 201 -2.57 0.05 33.92
CA VAL A 201 -2.31 -1.34 34.29
C VAL A 201 -1.99 -1.47 35.78
N GLU A 202 -1.25 -0.52 36.34
CA GLU A 202 -0.91 -0.42 37.75
C GLU A 202 -2.16 -0.30 38.65
N LEU A 203 -3.13 0.53 38.24
CA LEU A 203 -4.41 0.68 38.94
C LEU A 203 -5.29 -0.56 38.81
N ASP A 204 -5.29 -1.22 37.65
CA ASP A 204 -6.04 -2.47 37.46
C ASP A 204 -5.46 -3.60 38.32
N GLN A 205 -4.13 -3.69 38.43
CA GLN A 205 -3.46 -4.64 39.31
C GLN A 205 -3.76 -4.37 40.80
N LEU A 206 -3.68 -3.12 41.25
CA LEU A 206 -4.04 -2.73 42.61
C LEU A 206 -5.51 -3.02 42.91
N GLN A 207 -6.41 -2.73 41.97
CA GLN A 207 -7.83 -3.02 42.12
C GLN A 207 -8.09 -4.51 42.31
N ARG A 208 -7.45 -5.37 41.50
CA ARG A 208 -7.57 -6.83 41.65
C ARG A 208 -7.06 -7.32 43.01
N GLN A 209 -5.99 -6.73 43.53
CA GLN A 209 -5.51 -7.04 44.89
C GLN A 209 -6.51 -6.61 45.96
N VAL A 210 -7.06 -5.40 45.86
CA VAL A 210 -8.10 -4.90 46.78
C VAL A 210 -9.34 -5.80 46.75
N ASP A 211 -9.79 -6.20 45.56
CA ASP A 211 -10.96 -7.06 45.41
C ASP A 211 -10.71 -8.45 45.97
N ARG A 212 -9.51 -9.03 45.76
CA ARG A 212 -9.11 -10.30 46.41
C ARG A 212 -9.14 -10.19 47.93
N MET A 213 -8.53 -9.16 48.51
CA MET A 213 -8.53 -8.96 49.96
C MET A 213 -9.93 -8.72 50.53
N ARG A 214 -10.84 -8.08 49.78
CA ARG A 214 -12.25 -7.92 50.20
C ARG A 214 -12.98 -9.25 50.27
N VAL A 215 -12.77 -10.12 49.27
CA VAL A 215 -13.36 -11.46 49.26
C VAL A 215 -12.83 -12.29 50.43
N GLU A 216 -11.51 -12.28 50.66
CA GLU A 216 -10.89 -12.96 51.80
C GLU A 216 -11.45 -12.45 53.14
N LYS A 217 -11.55 -11.13 53.32
CA LYS A 217 -12.14 -10.52 54.53
C LYS A 217 -13.59 -10.95 54.74
N LEU A 218 -14.40 -11.00 53.68
CA LEU A 218 -15.80 -11.45 53.75
C LEU A 218 -15.93 -12.93 54.08
N ALA A 219 -15.00 -13.77 53.61
CA ALA A 219 -14.95 -15.19 53.94
C ALA A 219 -14.59 -15.40 55.42
N LEU A 220 -13.53 -14.75 55.90
CA LEU A 220 -13.11 -14.80 57.31
C LEU A 220 -14.18 -14.26 58.26
N ALA A 221 -14.91 -13.22 57.88
CA ALA A 221 -16.01 -12.67 58.69
C ALA A 221 -17.22 -13.63 58.83
N LYS A 222 -17.29 -14.69 58.01
CA LYS A 222 -18.31 -15.74 58.10
C LYS A 222 -17.81 -17.00 58.82
N GLU A 223 -16.53 -17.08 59.16
CA GLU A 223 -16.00 -18.14 60.02
C GLU A 223 -16.27 -17.78 61.49
N THR A 224 -16.75 -18.77 62.26
CA THR A 224 -17.23 -18.62 63.64
C THR A 224 -16.37 -19.35 64.69
N ASP A 225 -15.14 -19.74 64.34
CA ASP A 225 -14.18 -20.32 65.28
C ASP A 225 -13.51 -19.25 66.17
#